data_AF-F2AW98-F1
#
_entry.id   AF-F2AW98-F1
#
_cell.length_a   1.000
_cell.length_b   1.000
_cell.length_c   1.000
_cell.angle_alpha   90.00
_cell.angle_beta   90.00
_cell.angle_gamma   90.00
#
_symmetry.space_group_name_H-M   'P 1'
#
loop_
_entity.id
_entity.type
_entity.pdbx_description
1 polymer ?
#
loop_
_entity_poly.entity_id
_entity_poly.type
_entity_poly.pdbx_seq_one_letter_code
_entity_poly.pdbx_strand_id
1 'polypeptide(L)' 'MPHFEEWNRLTRKFAVGGLALIALVPYIAFELFVPRSFDVTSGNASTDYEFASEEYAVEFFALNKAENPSAKIEMR' A
#
# COMPACT_ATOMS: atom_id res chain seq x y z
N MET A 1 -4.04 -14.52 -31.52
CA MET A 1 -2.66 -14.24 -31.07
C MET A 1 -1.83 -15.46 -31.45
N PRO A 2 -1.11 -15.43 -32.59
CA PRO A 2 -0.56 -16.62 -33.22
C PRO A 2 0.64 -17.24 -32.50
N HIS A 3 1.17 -16.59 -31.45
CA HIS A 3 2.41 -17.01 -30.79
C HIS A 3 2.26 -18.15 -29.75
N PHE A 4 1.03 -18.55 -29.40
CA PHE A 4 0.77 -19.54 -28.34
C PHE A 4 -0.20 -20.66 -28.76
N GLU A 5 -0.47 -20.82 -30.06
CA GLU A 5 -1.42 -21.80 -30.57
C GLU A 5 -0.95 -23.25 -30.37
N GLU A 6 0.36 -23.47 -30.31
CA GLU A 6 0.96 -24.79 -30.07
C GLU A 6 0.99 -25.19 -28.58
N TRP A 7 0.64 -24.28 -27.67
CA TRP A 7 0.73 -24.57 -26.24
C TRP A 7 -0.46 -25.40 -25.79
N ASN A 8 -0.17 -26.55 -25.19
CA ASN A 8 -1.21 -27.32 -24.53
C ASN A 8 -1.86 -26.50 -23.38
N ARG A 9 -3.11 -26.85 -23.05
CA ARG A 9 -3.91 -26.11 -22.08
C ARG A 9 -3.25 -25.98 -20.70
N LEU A 10 -2.45 -26.98 -20.30
CA LEU A 10 -1.78 -27.01 -19.01
C LEU A 10 -0.59 -26.04 -18.99
N THR A 11 0.25 -26.05 -20.03
CA THR A 11 1.37 -25.12 -20.21
C THR A 11 0.90 -23.68 -20.19
N ARG A 12 -0.22 -23.37 -20.88
CA ARG A 12 -0.80 -22.02 -20.87
C ARG A 12 -1.24 -21.57 -19.48
N LYS A 13 -1.83 -22.46 -18.68
CA LYS A 13 -2.23 -22.15 -17.30
C LYS A 13 -1.03 -21.88 -16.40
N PHE A 14 0.01 -22.70 -16.50
CA PHE A 14 1.24 -22.48 -15.73
C PHE A 14 1.98 -21.22 -16.15
N ALA A 15 2.04 -20.91 -17.44
CA ALA A 15 2.68 -19.68 -17.92
C ALA A 15 1.93 -18.43 -17.45
N VAL A 16 0.59 -18.41 -17.56
CA VAL A 16 -0.21 -17.28 -17.06
C VAL A 16 -0.12 -17.16 -15.54
N GLY A 17 -0.22 -18.27 -14.81
CA GLY A 17 -0.08 -18.28 -13.35
C GLY A 17 1.30 -17.85 -12.88
N GLY A 18 2.36 -18.32 -13.54
CA GLY A 18 3.74 -17.93 -13.25
C GLY A 18 3.98 -16.45 -13.54
N LEU A 19 3.43 -15.93 -14.64
CA LEU A 19 3.54 -14.51 -14.97
C LEU A 19 2.79 -13.63 -13.97
N ALA A 20 1.61 -14.07 -13.50
CA ALA A 20 0.87 -13.39 -12.44
C ALA A 20 1.66 -13.36 -11.12
N LEU A 21 2.31 -14.48 -10.75
CA LEU A 21 3.16 -14.53 -9.56
C LEU A 21 4.38 -13.61 -9.70
N ILE A 22 5.09 -13.64 -10.84
CA ILE A 22 6.22 -12.75 -11.10
C ILE A 22 5.80 -11.28 -11.01
N ALA A 23 4.61 -10.93 -11.50
CA ALA A 23 4.08 -9.57 -11.39
C ALA A 23 3.76 -9.17 -9.93
N LEU A 24 3.33 -10.11 -9.09
CA LEU A 24 3.02 -9.87 -7.68
C LEU A 24 4.26 -9.83 -6.78
N VAL A 25 5.33 -10.52 -7.14
CA VAL A 25 6.57 -10.60 -6.33
C VAL A 25 7.12 -9.22 -5.94
N PRO A 26 7.27 -8.24 -6.85
CA PRO A 26 7.75 -6.90 -6.48
C PRO A 26 6.87 -6.21 -5.44
N TYR A 27 5.54 -6.32 -5.55
CA TYR A 27 4.61 -5.73 -4.60
C TYR A 27 4.73 -6.38 -3.22
N ILE A 28 4.76 -7.71 -3.17
CA ILE A 28 4.91 -8.44 -1.92
C ILE A 28 6.27 -8.14 -1.28
N ALA A 29 7.34 -8.10 -2.07
CA ALA A 29 8.67 -7.74 -1.58
C ALA A 29 8.70 -6.31 -1.01
N PHE A 30 8.05 -5.35 -1.69
CA PHE A 30 7.92 -3.98 -1.18
C PHE A 30 7.21 -3.97 0.18
N GLU A 31 6.08 -4.64 0.31
CA GLU A 31 5.31 -4.69 1.57
C GLU A 31 6.10 -5.35 2.72
N LEU A 32 6.97 -6.32 2.43
CA LEU A 32 7.74 -7.03 3.45
C LEU A 32 9.03 -6.32 3.88
N PHE A 33 9.72 -5.67 2.95
CA PHE A 33 11.03 -5.06 3.20
C PHE A 33 10.96 -3.55 3.44
N VAL A 34 9.90 -2.89 2.99
CA VAL A 34 9.69 -1.46 3.21
C VAL A 34 8.68 -1.30 4.34
N PRO A 35 9.09 -0.85 5.53
CA PRO A 35 8.15 -0.60 6.61
C PRO A 35 7.14 0.46 6.15
N ARG A 36 5.86 0.26 6.51
CA ARG A 36 4.82 1.25 6.25
C ARG A 36 5.19 2.57 6.93
N SER A 37 5.07 3.67 6.20
CA SER A 37 5.42 5.00 6.73
C SER A 37 4.56 5.40 7.94
N PHE A 38 3.34 4.90 7.97
CA PHE A 38 2.40 5.06 9.08
C PHE A 38 1.41 3.90 9.12
N ASP A 39 0.88 3.63 10.31
CA ASP A 39 -0.28 2.78 10.51
C ASP A 39 -1.54 3.63 10.71
N VAL A 40 -2.70 3.07 10.36
CA VAL A 40 -3.99 3.76 10.48
C VAL A 40 -4.98 2.87 11.18
N THR A 41 -5.51 3.38 12.30
CA THR A 41 -6.65 2.77 12.99
C THR A 41 -7.85 3.69 12.86
N SER A 42 -8.90 3.21 12.20
CA SER A 42 -10.14 3.97 12.05
C SER A 42 -11.20 3.48 13.03
N GLY A 43 -11.66 4.36 13.91
CA GLY A 43 -12.78 4.15 14.81
C GLY A 43 -14.04 4.89 14.36
N ASN A 44 -15.14 4.71 15.10
CA ASN A 44 -16.41 5.36 14.79
C ASN A 44 -16.39 6.89 14.95
N ALA A 45 -15.45 7.42 15.74
CA ALA A 45 -15.41 8.85 16.12
C ALA A 45 -14.08 9.55 15.77
N SER A 46 -13.01 8.79 15.55
CA SER A 46 -11.68 9.31 15.24
C SER A 46 -10.94 8.34 14.31
N THR A 47 -9.98 8.88 13.58
CA THR A 47 -8.97 8.10 12.87
C THR A 47 -7.62 8.43 13.47
N ASP A 48 -6.93 7.41 13.97
CA ASP A 48 -5.63 7.52 14.60
C ASP A 48 -4.57 7.11 13.58
N TYR A 49 -3.52 7.95 13.47
CA TYR A 49 -2.38 7.72 12.57
C TYR A 49 -1.12 7.57 13.42
N GLU A 50 -0.42 6.46 13.28
CA GLU A 50 0.82 6.19 14.01
C GLU A 50 2.00 6.20 13.04
N PHE A 51 2.95 7.10 13.22
CA PHE A 51 4.08 7.28 12.30
C PHE A 51 5.35 6.67 12.88
N ALA A 52 6.17 6.07 12.01
CA ALA A 52 7.48 5.56 12.41
C ALA A 52 8.52 6.68 12.69
N SER A 53 8.27 7.90 12.20
CA SER A 53 9.12 9.09 12.44
C SER A 53 8.27 10.26 12.93
N GLU A 54 8.79 10.95 13.94
CA GLU A 54 8.17 12.13 14.52
C GLU A 54 8.12 13.29 13.51
N GLU A 55 9.15 13.46 12.68
CA GLU A 55 9.15 14.53 11.67
C GLU A 55 7.97 14.40 10.70
N TYR A 56 7.69 13.18 10.25
CA TYR A 56 6.54 12.92 9.38
C TYR A 56 5.20 13.13 10.09
N ALA A 57 5.10 12.82 11.39
CA ALA A 57 3.89 13.11 12.15
C ALA A 57 3.63 14.62 12.25
N VAL A 58 4.68 15.43 12.50
CA VAL A 58 4.58 16.89 12.56
C VAL A 58 4.21 17.48 11.20
N GLU A 59 4.84 17.02 10.12
CA GLU A 59 4.54 17.48 8.75
C GLU A 59 3.09 17.15 8.37
N PHE A 60 2.64 15.92 8.66
CA PHE A 60 1.28 15.50 8.43
C PHE A 60 0.27 16.34 9.22
N PHE A 61 0.55 16.61 10.51
CA PHE A 61 -0.29 17.46 11.34
C PHE A 61 -0.40 18.88 10.78
N ALA A 62 0.74 19.50 10.44
CA ALA A 62 0.80 20.85 9.94
C ALA A 62 0.02 21.00 8.62
N LEU A 63 0.21 20.06 7.68
CA LEU A 63 -0.49 20.03 6.41
C LEU A 63 -2.01 19.92 6.60
N ASN A 64 -2.47 18.95 7.40
CA ASN A 64 -3.90 18.74 7.60
C ASN A 64 -4.57 19.89 8.35
N LYS A 65 -3.87 20.55 9.28
CA LYS A 65 -4.40 21.76 9.94
C LYS A 65 -4.48 22.96 9.02
N ALA A 66 -3.51 23.12 8.12
CA ALA A 66 -3.52 24.20 7.13
C ALA A 66 -4.67 24.03 6.13
N GLU A 67 -4.88 22.82 5.62
CA GLU A 67 -5.94 22.52 4.65
C GLU A 67 -7.32 22.42 5.29
N ASN A 68 -7.41 21.97 6.55
CA ASN A 68 -8.66 21.79 7.27
C ASN A 68 -8.63 22.45 8.66
N PRO A 69 -8.69 23.80 8.74
CA PRO A 69 -8.55 24.52 10.01
C PRO A 69 -9.61 24.17 11.07
N SER A 70 -10.81 23.77 10.63
CA SER A 70 -11.93 23.39 11.49
C SER A 70 -11.87 21.93 11.97
N ALA A 71 -10.99 21.10 11.40
CA ALA A 71 -10.85 19.71 11.79
C ALA A 71 -10.26 19.60 13.20
N LYS A 72 -10.83 18.70 14.01
CA LYS A 72 -10.30 18.37 15.34
C LYS A 72 -9.16 17.35 15.17
N ILE A 73 -7.94 17.86 15.06
CA ILE A 73 -6.71 17.08 14.90
C ILE A 73 -5.86 17.33 16.14
N GLU A 74 -5.37 16.25 16.75
CA GLU A 74 -4.53 16.24 17.94
C GLU A 74 -3.27 15.42 17.65
N MET A 75 -2.12 15.85 18.18
CA MET A 75 -0.86 15.09 18.17
C MET A 75 -0.57 14.68 19.62
N ARG A 76 -0.25 13.41 19.86
CA ARG A 76 -0.09 12.82 21.19
C ARG A 76 1.24 12.11 21.33
#